data_AF-A0A850GC66-F1
#
_entry.id   AF-A0A850GC66-F1
#
_cell.length_a   1.000
_cell.length_b   1.000
_cell.length_c   1.000
_cell.angle_alpha   90.00
_cell.angle_beta   90.00
_cell.angle_gamma   90.00
#
_symmetry.space_group_name_H-M   'P 1'
#
loop_
_entity.id
_entity.type
_entity.pdbx_description
1 polymer ?
#
loop_
_entity_poly.entity_id
_entity_poly.type
_entity_poly.pdbx_seq_one_letter_code
_entity_poly.pdbx_strand_id
1 'polypeptide(L)'
;MPRRRSRHAVDMLPLLDVFMVVLFVFATIQESELDSTTSERDSATRALDAARDRNAALEEALAETRALARGAASELEAYAQACGPREAGGPRCPAAHTPDAQRYAELRELEAIHERLLDNIGVFEVELEGAPDPEGERLVNRCCVRADPPKGGWVACGEVPGDPEAREAWLDAGGEGLLDVLGRTRGGKAIVLLRQGGRARFRLSNDLAATLRERLPDHRVYDGMTSEALRCPLLVEDPAPG
;
A
#
# COMPACT_ATOMS: atom_id res chain seq x y z
N MET A 1 -103.68 -30.66 -47.24
CA MET A 1 -103.15 -31.53 -46.17
C MET A 1 -101.70 -31.16 -45.91
N PRO A 2 -101.31 -30.74 -44.70
CA PRO A 2 -99.96 -30.25 -44.42
C PRO A 2 -99.00 -31.40 -44.07
N ARG A 3 -97.76 -31.31 -44.58
CA ARG A 3 -96.65 -32.23 -44.31
C ARG A 3 -96.17 -32.10 -42.87
N ARG A 4 -96.22 -33.19 -42.11
CA ARG A 4 -95.64 -33.34 -40.77
C ARG A 4 -94.11 -33.45 -40.92
N ARG A 5 -93.35 -32.41 -40.56
CA ARG A 5 -91.89 -32.47 -40.42
C ARG A 5 -91.55 -33.05 -39.04
N SER A 6 -90.91 -34.21 -39.01
CA SER A 6 -90.28 -34.74 -37.80
C SER A 6 -89.10 -33.86 -37.42
N ARG A 7 -89.13 -33.26 -36.22
CA ARG A 7 -87.95 -32.69 -35.60
C ARG A 7 -87.20 -33.83 -34.91
N HIS A 8 -86.05 -34.22 -35.44
CA HIS A 8 -85.11 -35.07 -34.72
C HIS A 8 -84.46 -34.23 -33.62
N ALA A 9 -84.68 -34.62 -32.36
CA ALA A 9 -83.88 -34.13 -31.25
C ALA A 9 -82.47 -34.70 -31.44
N VAL A 10 -81.54 -33.85 -31.84
CA VAL A 10 -80.12 -34.21 -31.90
C VAL A 10 -79.68 -34.40 -30.46
N ASP A 11 -79.28 -35.60 -30.11
CA ASP A 11 -78.73 -35.92 -28.80
C ASP A 11 -77.37 -35.22 -28.69
N MET A 12 -77.31 -34.15 -27.89
CA MET A 12 -76.15 -33.24 -27.78
C MET A 12 -75.09 -33.74 -26.79
N LEU A 13 -75.41 -34.81 -26.04
CA LEU A 13 -74.52 -35.45 -25.06
C LEU A 13 -73.19 -35.95 -25.66
N PRO A 14 -73.15 -36.68 -26.80
CA PRO A 14 -71.88 -37.11 -27.40
C PRO A 14 -71.03 -35.96 -27.95
N LEU A 15 -71.66 -34.82 -28.30
CA LEU A 15 -70.97 -33.65 -28.84
C LEU A 15 -70.22 -32.87 -27.74
N LEU A 16 -70.78 -32.85 -26.53
CA LEU A 16 -70.14 -32.30 -25.33
C LEU A 16 -68.91 -33.13 -24.90
N ASP A 17 -69.00 -34.46 -25.00
CA ASP A 17 -67.91 -35.37 -24.62
C ASP A 17 -66.69 -35.19 -25.54
N VAL A 18 -66.92 -35.10 -26.85
CA VAL A 18 -65.86 -34.79 -27.83
C VAL A 18 -65.25 -33.41 -27.57
N PHE A 19 -66.07 -32.40 -27.22
CA PHE A 19 -65.56 -31.06 -26.93
C PHE A 19 -64.66 -31.02 -25.69
N MET A 20 -65.05 -31.74 -24.63
CA MET A 20 -64.26 -31.84 -23.39
C MET A 20 -62.91 -32.53 -23.62
N VAL A 21 -62.88 -33.61 -24.41
CA VAL A 21 -61.62 -34.30 -24.76
C VAL A 21 -60.70 -33.38 -25.57
N VAL A 22 -61.24 -32.64 -26.54
CA VAL A 22 -60.45 -31.70 -27.34
C VAL A 22 -59.86 -30.58 -26.49
N LEU A 23 -60.64 -30.00 -25.56
CA LEU A 23 -60.14 -28.99 -24.62
C LEU A 23 -59.05 -29.53 -23.70
N PHE A 24 -59.19 -30.78 -23.23
CA PHE A 24 -58.18 -31.41 -22.38
C PHE A 24 -56.86 -31.66 -23.12
N VAL A 25 -56.93 -32.13 -24.38
CA VAL A 25 -55.75 -32.31 -25.24
C VAL A 25 -55.09 -30.97 -25.55
N PHE A 26 -55.87 -29.91 -25.83
CA PHE A 26 -55.31 -28.57 -26.03
C PHE A 26 -54.62 -28.03 -24.77
N ALA A 27 -55.22 -28.22 -23.60
CA ALA A 27 -54.64 -27.77 -22.33
C ALA A 27 -53.32 -28.51 -22.02
N THR A 28 -53.26 -29.82 -22.25
CA THR A 28 -52.03 -30.61 -22.05
C THR A 28 -50.94 -30.28 -23.06
N ILE A 29 -51.29 -30.00 -24.33
CA ILE A 29 -50.32 -29.52 -25.32
C ILE A 29 -49.80 -28.14 -24.91
N GLN A 30 -50.68 -27.22 -24.52
CA GLN A 30 -50.28 -25.88 -24.08
C GLN A 30 -49.41 -25.89 -22.82
N GLU A 31 -49.71 -26.75 -21.85
CA GLU A 31 -48.88 -26.95 -20.65
C GLU A 31 -47.48 -27.47 -21.03
N SER A 32 -47.40 -28.44 -21.96
CA SER A 32 -46.11 -28.97 -22.42
C SER A 32 -45.24 -27.96 -23.18
N GLU A 33 -45.85 -27.05 -23.96
CA GLU A 33 -45.12 -25.97 -24.63
C GLU A 33 -44.71 -24.85 -23.67
N LEU A 34 -45.51 -24.57 -22.64
CA LEU A 34 -45.16 -23.62 -21.58
C LEU A 34 -43.99 -24.13 -20.71
N ASP A 35 -43.98 -25.42 -20.37
CA ASP A 35 -42.88 -26.03 -19.61
C ASP A 35 -41.58 -26.09 -20.44
N SER A 36 -41.66 -26.41 -21.73
CA SER A 36 -40.49 -26.45 -22.60
C SER A 36 -39.86 -25.06 -22.77
N THR A 37 -40.67 -24.03 -23.03
CA THR A 37 -40.20 -22.65 -23.17
C THR A 37 -39.63 -22.08 -21.86
N THR A 38 -40.19 -22.46 -20.72
CA THR A 38 -39.68 -22.07 -19.40
C THR A 38 -38.33 -22.74 -19.12
N SER A 39 -38.21 -24.04 -19.38
CA SER A 39 -36.95 -24.80 -19.25
C SER A 39 -35.86 -24.26 -20.17
N GLU A 40 -36.19 -23.94 -21.43
CA GLU A 40 -35.26 -23.33 -22.38
C GLU A 40 -34.77 -21.97 -21.89
N ARG A 41 -35.68 -21.11 -21.39
CA ARG A 41 -35.33 -19.81 -20.83
C ARG A 41 -34.44 -19.92 -19.59
N ASP A 42 -34.71 -20.88 -18.72
CA ASP A 42 -33.89 -21.14 -17.53
C ASP A 42 -32.51 -21.71 -17.88
N SER A 43 -32.40 -22.50 -18.96
CA SER A 43 -31.12 -22.98 -19.45
C SER A 43 -30.30 -21.83 -20.09
N ALA A 44 -30.95 -20.96 -20.85
CA ALA A 44 -30.33 -19.83 -21.52
C ALA A 44 -29.84 -18.77 -20.52
N THR A 45 -30.61 -18.49 -19.47
CA THR A 45 -30.21 -17.60 -18.37
C THR A 45 -29.03 -18.16 -17.58
N ARG A 46 -29.06 -19.45 -17.22
CA ARG A 46 -27.92 -20.12 -16.58
C ARG A 46 -26.65 -20.08 -17.44
N ALA A 47 -26.78 -20.30 -18.75
CA ALA A 47 -25.64 -20.23 -19.67
C ALA A 47 -25.07 -18.80 -19.77
N LEU A 48 -25.93 -17.78 -19.76
CA LEU A 48 -25.53 -16.38 -19.79
C LEU A 48 -24.79 -15.97 -18.52
N ASP A 49 -25.28 -16.36 -17.35
CA ASP A 49 -24.65 -16.04 -16.07
C ASP A 49 -23.30 -16.76 -15.94
N ALA A 50 -23.21 -18.04 -16.32
CA ALA A 50 -21.93 -18.75 -16.39
C ALA A 50 -20.94 -18.13 -17.41
N ALA A 51 -21.41 -17.45 -18.45
CA ALA A 51 -20.55 -16.70 -19.36
C ALA A 51 -20.07 -15.38 -18.74
N ARG A 52 -20.93 -14.68 -17.98
CA ARG A 52 -20.57 -13.46 -17.26
C ARG A 52 -19.52 -13.73 -16.19
N ASP A 53 -19.67 -14.79 -15.40
CA ASP A 53 -18.70 -15.15 -14.36
C ASP A 53 -17.32 -15.48 -14.96
N ARG A 54 -17.29 -16.19 -16.09
CA ARG A 54 -16.05 -16.47 -16.82
C ARG A 54 -15.38 -15.21 -17.35
N ASN A 55 -16.16 -14.26 -17.86
CA ASN A 55 -15.62 -12.98 -18.32
C ASN A 55 -15.08 -12.14 -17.16
N ALA A 56 -15.77 -12.10 -16.00
CA ALA A 56 -15.30 -11.40 -14.82
C ALA A 56 -13.95 -11.97 -14.31
N ALA A 57 -13.82 -13.30 -14.25
CA ALA A 57 -12.57 -13.95 -13.87
C ALA A 57 -11.41 -13.66 -14.86
N LEU A 58 -11.71 -13.60 -16.17
CA LEU A 58 -10.73 -13.23 -17.20
C LEU A 58 -10.30 -11.77 -17.09
N GLU A 59 -11.22 -10.86 -16.78
CA GLU A 59 -10.91 -9.44 -16.57
C GLU A 59 -10.00 -9.23 -15.35
N GLU A 60 -10.24 -9.97 -14.26
CA GLU A 60 -9.37 -9.95 -13.07
C GLU A 60 -7.96 -10.46 -13.38
N ALA A 61 -7.84 -11.60 -14.07
CA ALA A 61 -6.54 -12.13 -14.50
C ALA A 61 -5.79 -11.19 -15.47
N LEU A 62 -6.52 -10.49 -16.36
CA LEU A 62 -5.95 -9.47 -17.24
C LEU A 62 -5.50 -8.23 -16.47
N ALA A 63 -6.21 -7.84 -15.40
CA ALA A 63 -5.80 -6.73 -14.55
C ALA A 63 -4.50 -7.05 -13.79
N GLU A 64 -4.38 -8.25 -13.23
CA GLU A 64 -3.18 -8.71 -12.53
C GLU A 64 -1.96 -8.78 -13.47
N THR A 65 -2.12 -9.38 -14.65
CA THR A 65 -1.05 -9.43 -15.65
C THR A 65 -0.63 -8.04 -16.15
N ARG A 66 -1.57 -7.09 -16.30
CA ARG A 66 -1.23 -5.69 -16.62
C ARG A 66 -0.53 -4.97 -15.47
N ALA A 67 -0.83 -5.29 -14.22
CA ALA A 67 -0.14 -4.73 -13.07
C ALA A 67 1.31 -5.25 -13.01
N LEU A 68 1.51 -6.55 -13.20
CA LEU A 68 2.82 -7.18 -13.32
C LEU A 68 3.65 -6.61 -14.47
N ALA A 69 3.05 -6.45 -15.66
CA ALA A 69 3.74 -5.88 -16.82
C ALA A 69 4.14 -4.42 -16.59
N ARG A 70 3.32 -3.63 -15.90
CA ARG A 70 3.66 -2.24 -15.52
C ARG A 70 4.80 -2.20 -14.49
N GLY A 71 4.77 -3.07 -13.49
CA GLY A 71 5.87 -3.23 -12.54
C GLY A 71 7.19 -3.56 -13.24
N ALA A 72 7.18 -4.60 -14.07
CA ALA A 72 8.35 -5.02 -14.83
C ALA A 72 8.86 -3.93 -15.79
N ALA A 73 7.97 -3.18 -16.45
CA ALA A 73 8.35 -2.06 -17.31
C ALA A 73 9.01 -0.93 -16.51
N SER A 74 8.46 -0.59 -15.34
CA SER A 74 9.04 0.44 -14.46
C SER A 74 10.41 0.04 -13.91
N GLU A 75 10.60 -1.24 -13.57
CA GLU A 75 11.90 -1.77 -13.15
C GLU A 75 12.92 -1.75 -14.29
N LEU A 76 12.50 -2.07 -15.51
CA LEU A 76 13.36 -2.03 -16.69
C LEU A 76 13.77 -0.61 -17.05
N GLU A 77 12.85 0.35 -16.91
CA GLU A 77 13.12 1.77 -17.15
C GLU A 77 14.05 2.34 -16.07
N ALA A 78 13.84 2.01 -14.80
CA ALA A 78 14.75 2.34 -13.70
C ALA A 78 16.14 1.72 -13.92
N TYR A 79 16.21 0.48 -14.38
CA TYR A 79 17.46 -0.20 -14.71
C TYR A 79 18.18 0.45 -15.90
N ALA A 80 17.45 0.84 -16.95
CA ALA A 80 18.02 1.53 -18.10
C ALA A 80 18.52 2.94 -17.74
N GLN A 81 17.80 3.66 -16.88
CA GLN A 81 18.21 4.96 -16.36
C GLN A 81 19.45 4.85 -15.45
N ALA A 82 19.54 3.79 -14.64
CA ALA A 82 20.70 3.53 -13.80
C ALA A 82 21.94 3.07 -14.58
N CYS A 83 21.77 2.28 -15.65
CA CYS A 83 22.89 1.69 -16.38
C CYS A 83 23.37 2.49 -17.59
N GLY A 84 22.58 3.45 -18.09
CA GLY A 84 22.90 4.25 -19.27
C GLY A 84 22.83 3.47 -20.60
N PRO A 85 23.15 4.12 -21.74
CA PRO A 85 23.10 3.49 -23.05
C PRO A 85 24.13 2.37 -23.18
N ARG A 86 23.72 1.24 -23.74
CA ARG A 86 24.56 0.05 -23.91
C ARG A 86 25.42 0.15 -25.17
N GLU A 87 26.72 0.00 -25.02
CA GLU A 87 27.65 -0.13 -26.16
C GLU A 87 27.71 -1.57 -26.67
N ALA A 88 27.87 -1.73 -27.99
CA ALA A 88 27.97 -3.04 -28.62
C ALA A 88 29.27 -3.75 -28.20
N GLY A 89 29.14 -4.88 -27.50
CA GLY A 89 30.28 -5.66 -26.97
C GLY A 89 30.74 -5.26 -25.56
N GLY A 90 30.12 -4.25 -24.93
CA GLY A 90 30.40 -3.84 -23.55
C GLY A 90 29.69 -4.70 -22.47
N PRO A 91 30.02 -4.49 -21.17
CA PRO A 91 29.37 -5.17 -20.06
C PRO A 91 27.85 -4.91 -20.04
N ARG A 92 27.08 -5.82 -19.43
CA ARG A 92 25.60 -5.73 -19.37
C ARG A 92 25.08 -4.44 -18.70
N CYS A 93 25.90 -3.79 -17.87
CA CYS A 93 25.65 -2.47 -17.30
C CYS A 93 26.98 -1.69 -17.27
N PRO A 94 27.22 -0.73 -18.17
CA PRO A 94 28.47 0.04 -18.18
C PRO A 94 28.62 0.94 -16.94
N ALA A 95 27.51 1.38 -16.33
CA ALA A 95 27.55 2.14 -15.08
C ALA A 95 28.09 1.31 -13.91
N ALA A 96 27.82 0.00 -13.79
CA ALA A 96 28.19 -0.82 -12.63
C ALA A 96 29.71 -0.88 -12.30
N HIS A 97 30.57 -0.41 -13.20
CA HIS A 97 32.03 -0.39 -13.02
C HIS A 97 32.61 1.03 -12.80
N THR A 98 31.78 2.07 -12.68
CA THR A 98 32.25 3.41 -12.29
C THR A 98 32.27 3.54 -10.76
N PRO A 99 33.23 4.28 -10.18
CA PRO A 99 33.26 4.53 -8.73
C PRO A 99 31.97 5.16 -8.19
N ASP A 100 31.33 6.01 -8.98
CA ASP A 100 30.07 6.67 -8.61
C ASP A 100 28.89 5.70 -8.59
N ALA A 101 28.84 4.72 -9.51
CA ALA A 101 27.78 3.71 -9.51
C ALA A 101 27.97 2.65 -8.42
N GLN A 102 29.21 2.30 -8.08
CA GLN A 102 29.50 1.46 -6.91
C GLN A 102 29.02 2.17 -5.64
N ARG A 103 29.36 3.45 -5.48
CA ARG A 103 28.89 4.28 -4.37
C ARG A 103 27.37 4.36 -4.33
N TYR A 104 26.71 4.52 -5.48
CA TYR A 104 25.25 4.54 -5.56
C TYR A 104 24.62 3.19 -5.19
N ALA A 105 25.21 2.08 -5.65
CA ALA A 105 24.74 0.73 -5.31
C ALA A 105 24.91 0.43 -3.81
N GLU A 106 26.05 0.81 -3.22
CA GLU A 106 26.30 0.69 -1.78
C GLU A 106 25.28 1.51 -0.96
N LEU A 107 24.98 2.74 -1.38
CA LEU A 107 23.98 3.58 -0.73
C LEU A 107 22.58 2.96 -0.79
N ARG A 108 22.20 2.38 -1.94
CA ARG A 108 20.90 1.70 -2.12
C ARG A 108 20.81 0.42 -1.29
N GLU A 109 21.90 -0.33 -1.17
CA GLU A 109 21.95 -1.50 -0.31
C GLU A 109 21.81 -1.12 1.17
N LEU A 110 22.51 -0.07 1.61
CA LEU A 110 22.38 0.52 2.94
C LEU A 110 20.94 0.98 3.22
N GLU A 111 20.29 1.64 2.26
CA GLU A 111 18.88 2.06 2.35
C GLU A 111 17.95 0.85 2.52
N ALA A 112 18.13 -0.20 1.71
CA ALA A 112 17.35 -1.42 1.81
C ALA A 112 17.59 -2.15 3.15
N ILE A 113 18.80 -2.09 3.71
CA ILE A 113 19.08 -2.62 5.06
C ILE A 113 18.39 -1.76 6.12
N HIS A 114 18.43 -0.44 6.00
CA HIS A 114 17.76 0.50 6.90
C HIS A 114 16.26 0.21 6.97
N GLU A 115 15.58 0.15 5.82
CA GLU A 115 14.13 -0.13 5.79
C GLU A 115 13.80 -1.47 6.45
N ARG A 116 14.61 -2.51 6.17
CA ARG A 116 14.45 -3.83 6.80
C ARG A 116 14.68 -3.79 8.32
N LEU A 117 15.55 -2.91 8.83
CA LEU A 117 15.75 -2.74 10.26
C LEU A 117 14.51 -2.14 10.93
N LEU A 118 13.90 -1.12 10.32
CA LEU A 118 12.71 -0.44 10.84
C LEU A 118 11.45 -1.32 10.89
N ASP A 119 11.44 -2.44 10.17
CA ASP A 119 10.38 -3.45 10.25
C ASP A 119 10.50 -4.34 11.52
N ASN A 120 11.57 -4.21 12.32
CA ASN A 120 11.76 -4.97 13.54
C ASN A 120 11.26 -4.21 14.78
N ILE A 121 10.76 -4.98 15.76
CA ILE A 121 10.48 -4.50 17.11
C ILE A 121 11.81 -4.17 17.82
N GLY A 122 11.80 -3.11 18.58
CA GLY A 122 12.92 -2.50 19.28
C GLY A 122 13.73 -1.53 18.42
N VAL A 123 13.23 -0.98 17.30
CA VAL A 123 14.00 -0.06 16.45
C VAL A 123 13.35 1.33 16.38
N PHE A 124 14.09 2.35 16.82
CA PHE A 124 13.68 3.75 16.83
C PHE A 124 14.45 4.53 15.79
N GLU A 125 13.76 5.44 15.12
CA GLU A 125 14.39 6.42 14.25
C GLU A 125 14.23 7.81 14.86
N VAL A 126 15.35 8.53 14.93
CA VAL A 126 15.44 9.92 15.36
C VAL A 126 16.02 10.72 14.19
N GLU A 127 15.24 11.65 13.67
CA GLU A 127 15.66 12.60 12.64
C GLU A 127 15.92 13.97 13.26
N LEU A 128 16.99 14.64 12.82
CA LEU A 128 17.43 15.95 13.29
C LEU A 128 17.48 16.92 12.10
N GLU A 129 16.86 18.09 12.20
CA GLU A 129 16.95 19.15 11.19
C GLU A 129 17.28 20.50 11.81
N GLY A 130 17.89 21.38 11.03
CA GLY A 130 18.06 22.78 11.40
C GLY A 130 17.06 23.66 10.66
N ALA A 131 16.29 24.45 11.39
CA ALA A 131 15.41 25.46 10.82
C ALA A 131 15.81 26.85 11.35
N PRO A 132 15.71 27.91 10.54
CA PRO A 132 15.76 29.26 11.09
C PRO A 132 14.59 29.44 12.07
N ASP A 133 14.86 30.11 13.18
CA ASP A 133 13.82 30.60 14.09
C ASP A 133 12.79 31.45 13.31
N PRO A 134 11.49 31.51 13.66
CA PRO A 134 10.52 32.44 13.09
C PRO A 134 10.99 33.90 12.93
N GLU A 135 11.91 34.37 13.77
CA GLU A 135 12.50 35.72 13.68
C GLU A 135 13.73 35.79 12.74
N GLY A 136 14.21 34.65 12.25
CA GLY A 136 15.27 34.51 11.24
C GLY A 136 16.69 34.71 11.77
N GLU A 137 16.86 35.04 13.04
CA GLU A 137 18.16 35.44 13.60
C GLU A 137 19.04 34.26 14.02
N ARG A 138 18.45 33.07 14.26
CA ARG A 138 19.14 31.92 14.83
C ARG A 138 18.73 30.61 14.17
N LEU A 139 19.66 29.66 14.13
CA LEU A 139 19.40 28.28 13.71
C LEU A 139 18.95 27.47 14.92
N VAL A 140 17.70 26.99 14.89
CA VAL A 140 17.13 26.09 15.88
C VAL A 140 17.22 24.67 15.36
N ASN A 141 17.77 23.76 16.16
CA ASN A 141 17.78 22.34 15.79
C ASN A 141 16.51 21.70 16.36
N ARG A 142 15.86 20.87 15.55
CA ARG A 142 14.68 20.11 15.97
C ARG A 142 14.97 18.64 15.78
N CYS A 143 14.53 17.81 16.71
CA CYS A 143 14.50 16.37 16.55
C CYS A 143 13.07 15.88 16.45
N CYS A 144 12.87 14.82 15.71
CA CYS A 144 11.64 14.04 15.74
C CYS A 144 11.97 12.57 15.90
N VAL A 145 11.28 11.91 16.81
CA VAL A 145 11.39 10.47 17.03
C VAL A 145 10.10 9.81 16.62
N ARG A 146 10.21 8.75 15.82
CA ARG A 146 9.10 7.80 15.66
C ARG A 146 9.40 6.55 16.46
N ALA A 147 8.39 6.15 17.22
CA ALA A 147 8.49 5.00 18.10
C ALA A 147 8.47 3.71 17.29
N ASP A 148 9.15 2.74 17.88
CA ASP A 148 9.23 1.33 17.51
C ASP A 148 7.92 0.74 16.98
N PRO A 149 7.93 0.10 15.81
CA PRO A 149 6.68 -0.39 15.25
C PRO A 149 6.74 -1.83 14.68
N PRO A 150 5.92 -2.20 13.69
CA PRO A 150 6.38 -1.84 12.35
C PRO A 150 5.51 -0.72 11.71
N LYS A 151 6.19 0.37 11.35
CA LYS A 151 5.80 1.72 10.86
C LYS A 151 4.92 2.64 11.74
N GLY A 152 5.39 3.01 12.92
CA GLY A 152 4.73 3.93 13.84
C GLY A 152 4.82 5.35 13.32
N GLY A 153 3.79 6.16 13.59
CA GLY A 153 3.85 7.60 13.30
C GLY A 153 4.94 8.30 14.09
N TRP A 154 5.31 9.50 13.66
CA TRP A 154 6.16 10.40 14.45
C TRP A 154 5.46 10.74 15.78
N VAL A 155 6.13 10.47 16.90
CA VAL A 155 5.50 10.46 18.24
C VAL A 155 5.85 11.69 19.05
N ALA A 156 7.11 12.13 18.98
CA ALA A 156 7.57 13.31 19.68
C ALA A 156 8.50 14.10 18.77
N CYS A 157 8.34 15.42 18.81
CA CYS A 157 9.22 16.36 18.15
C CYS A 157 9.53 17.48 19.14
N GLY A 158 10.76 17.96 19.11
CA GLY A 158 11.23 18.92 20.07
C GLY A 158 12.47 19.67 19.62
N GLU A 159 12.79 20.75 20.33
CA GLU A 159 13.97 21.54 20.05
C GLU A 159 15.18 20.96 20.78
N VAL A 160 16.28 20.77 20.04
CA VAL A 160 17.53 20.22 20.57
C VAL A 160 18.53 21.36 20.76
N PRO A 161 18.94 21.64 22.01
CA PRO A 161 19.98 22.62 22.26
C PRO A 161 21.29 22.22 21.57
N GLY A 162 21.88 23.19 20.87
CA GLY A 162 23.20 22.99 20.26
C GLY A 162 24.35 23.04 21.29
N ASP A 163 24.13 23.71 22.42
CA ASP A 163 25.10 23.80 23.52
C ASP A 163 25.13 22.49 24.33
N PRO A 164 26.32 21.95 24.71
CA PRO A 164 26.41 20.69 25.44
C PRO A 164 25.73 20.69 26.80
N GLU A 165 25.94 21.72 27.63
CA GLU A 165 25.38 21.78 28.99
C GLU A 165 23.85 21.92 28.92
N ALA A 166 23.37 22.76 28.02
CA ALA A 166 21.93 22.92 27.79
C ALA A 166 21.29 21.62 27.26
N ARG A 167 21.99 20.88 26.40
CA ARG A 167 21.50 19.60 25.85
C ARG A 167 21.45 18.50 26.91
N GLU A 168 22.43 18.44 27.81
CA GLU A 168 22.41 17.53 28.95
C GLU A 168 21.23 17.83 29.87
N ALA A 169 21.04 19.10 30.25
CA ALA A 169 19.92 19.52 31.07
C ALA A 169 18.56 19.26 30.40
N TRP A 170 18.49 19.45 29.07
CA TRP A 170 17.31 19.13 28.28
C TRP A 170 17.00 17.63 28.28
N LEU A 171 18.01 16.77 28.13
CA LEU A 171 17.84 15.32 28.25
C LEU A 171 17.45 14.91 29.68
N ASP A 172 18.04 15.52 30.71
CA ASP A 172 17.66 15.29 32.11
C ASP A 172 16.20 15.63 32.39
N ALA A 173 15.66 16.63 31.71
CA ALA A 173 14.25 17.00 31.75
C ALA A 173 13.34 16.07 30.93
N GLY A 174 13.88 15.01 30.30
CA GLY A 174 13.14 14.03 29.50
C GLY A 174 13.26 14.23 27.98
N GLY A 175 14.04 15.22 27.53
CA GLY A 175 14.29 15.48 26.11
C GLY A 175 13.02 15.76 25.31
N GLU A 176 12.08 16.51 25.88
CA GLU A 176 10.75 16.77 25.30
C GLU A 176 9.99 15.49 24.88
N GLY A 177 10.12 14.44 25.71
CA GLY A 177 9.49 13.14 25.48
C GLY A 177 10.34 12.16 24.68
N LEU A 178 11.54 12.54 24.23
CA LEU A 178 12.48 11.64 23.57
C LEU A 178 12.82 10.44 24.46
N LEU A 179 13.21 10.68 25.72
CA LEU A 179 13.59 9.60 26.63
C LEU A 179 12.39 8.72 26.99
N ASP A 180 11.20 9.31 27.13
CA ASP A 180 9.97 8.58 27.38
C ASP A 180 9.64 7.62 26.23
N VAL A 181 9.87 8.03 24.99
CA VAL A 181 9.66 7.18 23.81
C VAL A 181 10.70 6.06 23.76
N LEU A 182 11.99 6.38 23.96
CA LEU A 182 13.08 5.41 23.92
C LEU A 182 13.03 4.39 25.08
N GLY A 183 12.46 4.78 26.22
CA GLY A 183 12.33 3.95 27.42
C GLY A 183 11.16 2.96 27.39
N ARG A 184 10.23 3.04 26.42
CA ARG A 184 9.04 2.16 26.32
C ARG A 184 9.33 0.74 25.81
N THR A 185 10.59 0.38 25.62
CA THR A 185 10.99 -0.88 24.99
C THR A 185 10.83 -2.06 25.94
N ARG A 186 9.94 -2.99 25.58
CA ARG A 186 9.74 -4.24 26.33
C ARG A 186 11.02 -5.09 26.25
N GLY A 187 11.80 -5.08 27.32
CA GLY A 187 13.00 -5.92 27.45
C GLY A 187 14.34 -5.18 27.41
N GLY A 188 14.33 -3.85 27.40
CA GLY A 188 15.51 -3.01 27.65
C GLY A 188 16.54 -2.92 26.52
N LYS A 189 16.41 -3.70 25.43
CA LYS A 189 17.33 -3.64 24.29
C LYS A 189 16.63 -3.06 23.08
N ALA A 190 17.09 -1.92 22.62
CA ALA A 190 16.61 -1.30 21.39
C ALA A 190 17.75 -0.71 20.57
N ILE A 191 17.50 -0.59 19.27
CA ILE A 191 18.36 0.06 18.30
C ILE A 191 17.81 1.47 18.09
N VAL A 192 18.67 2.48 18.19
CA VAL A 192 18.32 3.88 17.89
C VAL A 192 19.16 4.32 16.70
N LEU A 193 18.47 4.68 15.62
CA LEU A 193 19.07 5.18 14.39
C LEU A 193 18.93 6.70 14.35
N LEU A 194 20.05 7.43 14.41
CA LEU A 194 20.09 8.88 14.31
C LEU A 194 20.44 9.33 12.89
N ARG A 195 19.64 10.26 12.37
CA ARG A 195 19.84 10.90 11.07
C ARG A 195 19.83 12.42 11.25
N GLN A 196 20.66 13.10 10.48
CA GLN A 196 20.77 14.55 10.52
C GLN A 196 20.68 15.12 9.11
N GLY A 197 19.74 16.06 8.92
CA GLY A 197 19.60 16.85 7.72
C GLY A 197 20.70 17.90 7.58
N GLY A 198 20.86 18.40 6.35
CA GLY A 198 22.00 19.24 5.98
C GLY A 198 22.04 20.62 6.64
N ARG A 199 20.91 21.12 7.19
CA ARG A 199 20.85 22.45 7.80
C ARG A 199 21.09 22.44 9.31
N ALA A 200 21.05 21.27 9.96
CA ALA A 200 21.30 21.19 11.40
C ALA A 200 22.77 21.51 11.73
N ARG A 201 23.03 21.94 12.98
CA ARG A 201 24.38 22.26 13.44
C ARG A 201 25.34 21.08 13.21
N PHE A 202 26.55 21.38 12.75
CA PHE A 202 27.58 20.38 12.46
C PHE A 202 27.82 19.45 13.67
N ARG A 203 27.70 18.12 13.45
CA ARG A 203 27.90 17.03 14.42
C ARG A 203 26.87 16.89 15.54
N LEU A 204 25.73 17.55 15.47
CA LEU A 204 24.68 17.41 16.50
C LEU A 204 24.23 15.95 16.68
N SER A 205 24.13 15.15 15.61
CA SER A 205 23.83 13.72 15.69
C SER A 205 24.85 12.95 16.52
N ASN A 206 26.13 13.26 16.37
CA ASN A 206 27.22 12.53 17.03
C ASN A 206 27.24 12.85 18.52
N ASP A 207 27.05 14.13 18.83
CA ASP A 207 26.96 14.65 20.18
C ASP A 207 25.74 14.05 20.91
N LEU A 208 24.56 14.08 20.29
CA LEU A 208 23.34 13.50 20.85
C LEU A 208 23.49 11.98 21.00
N ALA A 209 24.10 11.30 20.03
CA ALA A 209 24.35 9.86 20.11
C ALA A 209 25.29 9.52 21.28
N ALA A 210 26.31 10.32 21.55
CA ALA A 210 27.19 10.13 22.70
C ALA A 210 26.40 10.22 24.01
N THR A 211 25.62 11.28 24.20
CA THR A 211 24.83 11.44 25.43
C THR A 211 23.77 10.35 25.58
N LEU A 212 23.11 9.93 24.48
CA LEU A 212 22.16 8.83 24.52
C LEU A 212 22.79 7.50 24.94
N ARG A 213 24.02 7.19 24.49
CA ARG A 213 24.74 5.96 24.92
C ARG A 213 25.05 5.96 26.41
N GLU A 214 25.35 7.13 26.98
CA GLU A 214 25.61 7.26 28.41
C GLU A 214 24.34 7.08 29.25
N ARG A 215 23.20 7.61 28.77
CA ARG A 215 21.92 7.55 29.49
C ARG A 215 21.13 6.25 29.27
N LEU A 216 21.33 5.60 28.13
CA LEU A 216 20.65 4.38 27.72
C LEU A 216 21.68 3.27 27.44
N PRO A 217 22.34 2.73 28.49
CA PRO A 217 23.45 1.79 28.32
C PRO A 217 23.03 0.45 27.67
N ASP A 218 21.75 0.10 27.75
CA ASP A 218 21.22 -1.13 27.16
C ASP A 218 20.81 -0.96 25.67
N HIS A 219 20.82 0.28 25.15
CA HIS A 219 20.45 0.62 23.78
C HIS A 219 21.68 0.65 22.86
N ARG A 220 21.49 0.24 21.61
CA ARG A 220 22.49 0.37 20.54
C ARG A 220 22.19 1.61 19.72
N VAL A 221 23.02 2.64 19.88
CA VAL A 221 22.83 3.93 19.22
C VAL A 221 23.80 4.06 18.04
N TYR A 222 23.25 4.28 16.84
CA TYR A 222 23.98 4.46 15.59
C TYR A 222 23.73 5.86 15.02
N ASP A 223 24.81 6.60 14.76
CA ASP A 223 24.80 7.92 14.10
C ASP A 223 25.39 7.85 12.68
N GLY A 224 24.96 8.77 11.80
CA GLY A 224 25.55 8.93 10.46
C GLY A 224 24.90 8.06 9.36
N MET A 225 23.69 7.56 9.58
CA MET A 225 22.92 6.82 8.56
C MET A 225 22.35 7.79 7.51
N THR A 226 23.11 7.99 6.42
CA THR A 226 22.78 8.66 5.14
C THR A 226 22.35 10.14 5.18
N SER A 227 22.75 10.89 4.14
CA SER A 227 22.48 12.33 3.94
C SER A 227 21.21 12.60 3.10
N GLU A 228 20.26 11.66 3.10
CA GLU A 228 19.02 11.81 2.33
C GLU A 228 18.00 12.69 3.05
N ALA A 229 16.98 13.13 2.30
CA ALA A 229 15.89 13.95 2.82
C ALA A 229 15.25 13.29 4.05
N LEU A 230 14.99 14.12 5.06
CA LEU A 230 14.28 13.71 6.26
C LEU A 230 12.83 13.35 5.91
N ARG A 231 12.30 12.35 6.60
CA ARG A 231 10.93 11.85 6.40
C ARG A 231 9.95 12.44 7.39
N CYS A 232 10.42 13.11 8.42
CA CYS A 232 9.55 13.73 9.39
C CYS A 232 8.86 14.96 8.78
N PRO A 233 7.53 14.94 8.60
CA PRO A 233 6.80 16.07 8.03
C PRO A 233 6.82 17.29 8.95
N LEU A 234 7.16 17.12 10.23
CA LEU A 234 7.29 18.21 11.19
C LEU A 234 8.67 18.91 11.11
N LEU A 235 9.62 18.31 10.38
CA LEU A 235 10.95 18.86 10.14
C LEU A 235 11.11 19.42 8.71
N VAL A 236 10.35 18.92 7.75
CA VAL A 236 10.35 19.42 6.38
C VAL A 236 9.38 20.59 6.27
N GLU A 237 9.90 21.82 6.24
CA GLU A 237 9.15 22.92 5.66
C GLU A 237 9.01 22.62 4.16
N ASP A 238 7.78 22.41 3.68
CA ASP A 238 7.48 22.22 2.26
C ASP A 238 8.21 23.30 1.44
N PRO A 239 9.05 22.95 0.44
CA PRO A 239 9.36 23.92 -0.59
C PRO A 239 8.02 24.24 -1.26
N ALA A 240 7.52 25.46 -1.05
CA ALA A 240 6.32 25.97 -1.69
C ALA A 240 6.31 25.56 -3.17
N PRO A 241 5.19 25.09 -3.73
CA PRO A 241 5.12 24.72 -5.13
C PRO A 241 5.43 25.98 -5.97
N GLY A 242 6.58 25.97 -6.63
CA GLY A 242 6.98 26.94 -7.65
C GLY A 242 6.34 26.63 -8.99
#